data_AF-A0A9L0TQH0-F1
#
_entry.id   AF-A0A9L0TQH0-F1
#
_cell.length_a   1.000
_cell.length_b   1.000
_cell.length_c   1.000
_cell.angle_alpha   90.00
_cell.angle_beta   90.00
_cell.angle_gamma   90.00
#
_symmetry.space_group_name_H-M   'P 1'
#
loop_
_entity.id
_entity.type
_entity.pdbx_description
1 polymer ?
#
loop_
_entity_poly.entity_id
_entity_poly.type
_entity_poly.pdbx_seq_one_letter_code
_entity_poly.pdbx_strand_id
1 'polypeptide(L)'
;MVQHPQINECDISHERMRNKTHMTISIDTEKVFDKIQHPFMKNTLNKMGIEGKYLNIIKAIYDKPTANIILNRENLKAIPLRTGTRQACPLSPLLF
;
A
#
# COMPACT_ATOMS: atom_id res chain seq x y z
N MET A 1 -6.36 9.05 -13.61
CA MET A 1 -7.46 8.97 -12.61
C MET A 1 -6.86 8.45 -11.33
N VAL A 2 -6.52 9.33 -10.39
CA VAL A 2 -5.98 8.95 -9.07
C VAL A 2 -7.21 8.56 -8.23
N GLN A 3 -7.32 7.30 -7.83
CA GLN A 3 -8.35 6.93 -6.86
C GLN A 3 -7.86 7.31 -5.46
N HIS A 4 -8.67 8.11 -4.77
CA HIS A 4 -8.41 8.54 -3.39
C HIS A 4 -8.45 7.33 -2.44
N PRO A 5 -7.54 7.24 -1.45
CA PRO A 5 -7.70 6.35 -0.31
C PRO A 5 -9.07 6.61 0.32
N GLN A 6 -9.85 5.56 0.55
CA GLN A 6 -11.13 5.70 1.25
C GLN A 6 -10.82 5.94 2.73
N ILE A 7 -11.20 7.11 3.21
CA ILE A 7 -11.12 7.50 4.62
C ILE A 7 -12.30 6.84 5.32
N ASN A 8 -12.02 5.91 6.22
CA ASN A 8 -13.06 5.14 6.89
C ASN A 8 -13.32 5.66 8.31
N GLU A 9 -12.30 6.16 9.00
CA GLU A 9 -12.40 6.68 10.36
C GLU A 9 -11.52 7.91 10.57
N CYS A 10 -12.05 8.91 11.27
CA CYS A 10 -11.39 10.18 11.57
C CYS A 10 -11.55 10.45 13.07
N ASP A 11 -10.45 10.33 13.81
CA ASP A 11 -10.42 10.58 15.23
C ASP A 11 -9.93 12.00 15.50
N ILE A 12 -10.71 12.72 16.28
CA ILE A 12 -10.35 14.06 16.74
C ILE A 12 -10.09 13.97 18.23
N SER A 13 -8.83 14.11 18.63
CA SER A 13 -8.44 14.17 20.02
C SER A 13 -8.05 15.58 20.41
N HIS A 14 -8.44 15.97 21.63
CA HIS A 14 -8.16 17.27 22.20
C HIS A 14 -7.32 17.11 23.46
N GLU A 15 -6.07 17.56 23.39
CA GLU A 15 -5.13 17.45 24.50
C GLU A 15 -4.79 18.84 25.07
N ARG A 16 -4.91 18.98 26.40
CA ARG A 16 -4.53 20.20 27.13
C ARG A 16 -3.20 19.97 27.82
N MET A 17 -2.14 20.56 27.25
CA MET A 17 -0.83 20.61 27.89
C MET A 17 -0.46 22.07 28.18
N ARG A 18 -0.15 22.35 29.46
CA ARG A 18 0.54 23.57 29.90
C ARG A 18 -0.10 24.89 29.39
N ASN A 19 -1.43 24.98 29.45
CA ASN A 19 -2.26 26.12 29.04
C ASN A 19 -2.50 26.31 27.52
N LYS A 20 -2.19 25.33 26.67
CA LYS A 20 -2.56 25.34 25.24
C LYS A 20 -3.40 24.11 24.87
N THR A 21 -4.47 24.35 24.12
CA THR A 21 -5.32 23.31 23.52
C THR A 21 -4.73 22.93 22.17
N HIS A 22 -4.32 21.67 22.02
CA HIS A 22 -3.91 21.12 20.73
C HIS A 22 -4.99 20.17 20.24
N MET A 23 -5.39 20.35 18.98
CA MET A 23 -6.31 19.46 18.29
C MET A 23 -5.49 18.58 17.36
N THR A 24 -5.57 17.28 17.55
CA THR A 24 -4.93 16.28 16.70
C THR A 24 -6.00 15.57 15.90
N ILE A 25 -5.82 15.53 14.58
CA ILE A 25 -6.68 14.79 13.66
C ILE A 25 -5.89 13.56 13.21
N SER A 26 -6.39 12.38 13.54
CA SER A 26 -5.89 11.10 13.03
C SER A 26 -6.86 10.58 11.97
N ILE A 27 -6.33 10.16 10.83
CA ILE A 27 -7.12 9.58 9.75
C ILE A 27 -6.63 8.15 9.57
N ASP A 28 -7.50 7.17 9.86
CA ASP A 28 -7.19 5.80 9.53
C ASP A 28 -7.47 5.53 8.05
N THR A 29 -6.55 4.79 7.44
CA THR A 29 -6.63 4.45 6.04
C THR A 29 -6.70 2.93 5.92
N GLU A 30 -7.93 2.42 5.89
CA GLU A 30 -8.13 0.97 5.87
C GLU A 30 -7.58 0.38 4.55
N LYS A 31 -6.65 -0.57 4.69
CA LYS A 31 -6.12 -1.41 3.61
C LYS A 31 -5.58 -0.62 2.41
N VAL A 32 -4.87 0.48 2.66
CA VAL A 32 -4.25 1.29 1.58
C VAL A 32 -3.42 0.41 0.65
N PHE A 33 -2.65 -0.50 1.22
CA PHE A 33 -1.78 -1.41 0.48
C PHE A 33 -2.52 -2.36 -0.46
N ASP A 34 -3.79 -2.67 -0.25
CA ASP A 34 -4.58 -3.58 -1.10
C ASP A 34 -5.19 -2.86 -2.32
N LYS A 35 -5.33 -1.54 -2.21
CA LYS A 35 -5.99 -0.69 -3.21
C LYS A 35 -5.03 -0.07 -4.20
N ILE A 36 -3.72 -0.24 -4.02
CA ILE A 36 -2.75 0.48 -4.84
C ILE A 36 -2.72 -0.06 -6.27
N GLN A 37 -2.86 0.84 -7.23
CA GLN A 37 -2.80 0.50 -8.65
C GLN A 37 -1.35 0.36 -9.13
N HIS A 38 -1.03 -0.69 -9.87
CA HIS A 38 0.33 -0.90 -10.38
C HIS A 38 0.84 0.21 -11.33
N PRO A 39 0.00 0.84 -12.17
CA PRO A 39 0.41 2.02 -12.92
C PRO A 39 0.90 3.18 -12.03
N PHE A 40 0.29 3.35 -10.85
CA PHE A 40 0.71 4.37 -9.88
C PHE A 40 2.10 4.05 -9.33
N MET A 41 2.38 2.78 -8.96
CA MET A 41 3.73 2.34 -8.58
C MET A 41 4.78 2.68 -9.62
N LYS A 42 4.52 2.29 -10.87
CA LYS A 42 5.47 2.50 -11.98
C LYS A 42 5.77 3.98 -12.16
N ASN A 43 4.76 4.84 -12.03
CA ASN A 43 4.93 6.28 -12.12
C ASN A 43 5.76 6.84 -10.96
N THR A 44 5.54 6.38 -9.73
CA THR A 44 6.33 6.77 -8.56
C THR A 44 7.79 6.38 -8.71
N LEU A 45 8.07 5.14 -9.16
CA LEU A 45 9.43 4.65 -9.41
C LEU A 45 10.17 5.51 -10.43
N ASN A 46 9.50 5.88 -11.52
CA ASN A 46 10.06 6.76 -12.53
C ASN A 46 10.38 8.16 -11.94
N LYS A 47 9.49 8.71 -11.10
CA LYS A 47 9.71 10.00 -10.43
C LYS A 47 10.85 9.97 -9.43
N MET A 48 11.06 8.83 -8.76
CA MET A 48 12.19 8.63 -7.85
C MET A 48 13.53 8.45 -8.57
N GLY A 49 13.56 8.42 -9.91
CA GLY A 49 14.79 8.18 -10.67
C GLY A 49 15.34 6.76 -10.51
N ILE A 50 14.49 5.80 -10.11
CA ILE A 50 14.90 4.40 -9.98
C ILE A 50 14.95 3.79 -11.38
N GLU A 51 16.17 3.51 -11.85
CA GLU A 51 16.41 3.01 -13.20
C GLU A 51 17.20 1.68 -13.21
N GLY A 52 17.36 1.14 -14.41
CA GLY A 52 18.20 -0.04 -14.65
C GLY A 52 17.76 -1.28 -13.86
N LYS A 53 18.72 -1.90 -13.17
CA LYS A 53 18.55 -3.20 -12.53
C LYS A 53 17.51 -3.16 -11.40
N TYR A 54 17.48 -2.09 -10.60
CA TYR A 54 16.54 -1.96 -9.49
C TYR A 54 15.10 -1.86 -9.97
N LEU A 55 14.85 -1.07 -11.00
CA LEU A 55 13.52 -0.97 -11.63
C LEU A 55 13.04 -2.32 -12.16
N ASN A 56 13.95 -3.11 -12.77
CA ASN A 56 13.61 -4.43 -13.29
C ASN A 56 13.27 -5.44 -12.18
N ILE A 57 13.99 -5.40 -11.06
CA ILE A 57 13.67 -6.23 -9.89
C ILE A 57 12.29 -5.88 -9.34
N ILE A 58 12.01 -4.59 -9.13
CA ILE A 58 10.71 -4.16 -8.59
C ILE A 58 9.58 -4.53 -9.57
N LYS A 59 9.76 -4.31 -10.86
CA LYS A 59 8.79 -4.76 -11.88
C LYS A 59 8.57 -6.27 -11.81
N ALA A 60 9.61 -7.09 -11.69
CA ALA A 60 9.46 -8.55 -11.61
C ALA A 60 8.62 -8.98 -10.39
N ILE A 61 8.66 -8.23 -9.29
CA ILE A 61 7.86 -8.50 -8.09
C ILE A 61 6.37 -8.15 -8.30
N TYR A 62 6.08 -7.07 -9.05
CA TYR A 62 4.73 -6.51 -9.20
C TYR A 62 4.09 -6.66 -10.59
N ASP A 63 4.74 -7.29 -11.57
CA ASP A 63 4.19 -7.47 -12.93
C ASP A 63 2.95 -8.36 -12.93
N LYS A 64 3.01 -9.47 -12.18
CA LYS A 64 1.92 -10.45 -12.07
C LYS A 64 1.83 -11.02 -10.65
N PRO A 65 1.46 -10.20 -9.66
CA PRO A 65 1.25 -10.72 -8.32
C PRO A 65 0.12 -11.76 -8.35
N THR A 66 0.39 -12.93 -7.79
CA THR A 66 -0.58 -14.01 -7.62
C THR A 66 -0.79 -14.25 -6.13
N ALA A 67 -2.05 -14.34 -5.71
CA ALA A 67 -2.41 -14.81 -4.39
C ALA A 67 -2.52 -16.34 -4.41
N ASN A 68 -1.82 -16.99 -3.49
CA ASN A 68 -2.00 -18.41 -3.20
C ASN A 68 -2.82 -18.51 -1.92
N ILE A 69 -3.90 -19.28 -1.97
CA ILE A 69 -4.77 -19.51 -0.81
C ILE A 69 -4.51 -20.93 -0.32
N ILE A 70 -4.17 -21.06 0.96
CA ILE A 70 -4.05 -22.34 1.64
C ILE A 70 -5.31 -22.54 2.47
N LEU A 71 -6.07 -23.60 2.18
CA LEU A 71 -7.25 -23.99 2.94
C LEU A 71 -7.08 -25.45 3.37
N ASN A 72 -7.22 -25.75 4.66
CA ASN A 72 -7.06 -27.11 5.19
C ASN A 72 -5.73 -27.80 4.79
N ARG A 73 -4.63 -27.03 4.70
CA ARG A 73 -3.30 -27.45 4.18
C ARG A 73 -3.24 -27.77 2.69
N GLU A 74 -4.32 -27.55 1.94
CA GLU A 74 -4.35 -27.69 0.49
C GLU A 74 -4.16 -26.33 -0.18
N ASN A 75 -3.34 -26.32 -1.23
CA ASN A 75 -3.15 -25.14 -2.07
C ASN A 75 -4.29 -25.07 -3.09
N LEU A 76 -5.06 -23.98 -3.03
CA LEU A 76 -6.03 -23.66 -4.07
C LEU A 76 -5.33 -23.09 -5.31
N LYS A 77 -6.08 -23.00 -6.41
CA LYS A 77 -5.62 -22.36 -7.64
C LYS A 77 -5.20 -20.92 -7.38
N ALA A 78 -4.01 -20.55 -7.84
CA ALA A 78 -3.50 -19.19 -7.72
C ALA A 78 -4.41 -18.18 -8.45
N ILE A 79 -4.67 -17.06 -7.79
CA ILE A 79 -5.54 -15.98 -8.30
C ILE A 79 -4.65 -14.79 -8.69
N PRO A 80 -4.75 -14.28 -9.94
CA PRO A 80 -4.02 -13.08 -10.32
C PRO A 80 -4.59 -11.85 -9.61
N LEU A 81 -3.73 -11.03 -9.03
CA LEU A 81 -4.07 -9.77 -8.40
C LEU A 81 -3.88 -8.62 -9.40
N ARG A 82 -4.87 -7.73 -9.48
CA ARG A 82 -4.86 -6.55 -10.35
C ARG A 82 -4.45 -5.26 -9.63
N THR A 83 -4.55 -5.26 -8.31
CA THR A 83 -4.22 -4.14 -7.43
C THR A 83 -3.62 -4.68 -6.15
N GLY A 84 -2.97 -3.78 -5.44
CA GLY A 84 -2.42 -4.01 -4.13
C GLY A 84 -1.00 -4.53 -4.15
N THR A 85 -0.40 -4.55 -2.97
CA THR A 85 0.91 -5.11 -2.71
C THR A 85 0.77 -6.41 -1.94
N ARG A 86 1.79 -7.27 -1.98
CA ARG A 86 1.80 -8.43 -1.09
C ARG A 86 1.86 -7.93 0.35
N GLN A 87 0.90 -8.34 1.18
CA GLN A 87 0.92 -8.02 2.61
C GLN A 87 2.24 -8.52 3.22
N ALA A 88 2.83 -7.70 4.10
CA ALA A 88 4.15 -7.94 4.69
C ALA A 88 5.32 -8.00 3.68
N CYS A 89 5.16 -7.47 2.45
CA CYS A 89 6.29 -7.27 1.57
C CYS A 89 7.22 -6.19 2.15
N PRO A 90 8.52 -6.48 2.37
CA PRO A 90 9.46 -5.51 2.93
C PRO A 90 9.65 -4.26 2.07
N LEU A 91 9.30 -4.34 0.78
CA LEU A 91 9.40 -3.22 -0.16
C LEU A 91 8.19 -2.29 -0.11
N SER A 92 7.04 -2.74 0.38
CA SER A 92 5.81 -1.94 0.36
C SER A 92 5.95 -0.61 1.11
N PRO A 93 6.55 -0.53 2.32
CA PRO A 93 6.70 0.75 3.03
C PRO A 93 7.70 1.72 2.38
N LEU A 94 8.57 1.24 1.49
CA LEU A 94 9.51 2.10 0.76
C LEU A 94 8.85 2.73 -0.48
N LEU A 95 7.88 2.02 -1.05
CA LEU A 95 7.20 2.43 -2.28
C LEU A 95 5.96 3.30 -2.02
N PHE A 96 5.41 3.27 -0.80
CA PHE A 96 4.17 3.94 -0.39
C PHE A 96 4.21 4.37 1.07
#